data_AF-A0A3M1X2B7-F1
#
_entry.id   AF-A0A3M1X2B7-F1
#
_cell.length_a   1.000
_cell.length_b   1.000
_cell.length_c   1.000
_cell.angle_alpha   90.00
_cell.angle_beta   90.00
_cell.angle_gamma   90.00
#
_symmetry.space_group_name_H-M   'P 1'
#
loop_
_entity.id
_entity.type
_entity.pdbx_description
1 polymer ?
#
loop_
_entity_poly.entity_id
_entity_poly.type
_entity_poly.pdbx_seq_one_letter_code
_entity_poly.pdbx_strand_id
1 'polypeptide(L)'
;VGYDFSFGKGRKGNPELLKELGAKFGFAVRVVGPITFMGSIVSSTRIRELVLSGRVREAAHFLGREFFVSGKIVAGAGRGKSLGFPTANVDVREELIPLPGVYAVRARVRGETRPGVANVGFNPTFGEKSLRVEVHLFGVDEDLYGEDVRVYFVDRIRDERKFPGPEELAAQIRNDVLMAKKILESS
;
A
#
# COMPACT_ATOMS: atom_id res chain seq x y z
N VAL A 1 -17.95 -11.08 -18.61
CA VAL A 1 -18.16 -10.82 -17.16
C VAL A 1 -17.47 -11.87 -16.32
N GLY A 2 -17.18 -11.59 -15.04
CA GLY A 2 -16.67 -12.60 -14.11
C GLY A 2 -17.74 -13.62 -13.72
N TYR A 3 -17.32 -14.77 -13.21
CA TYR A 3 -18.21 -15.85 -12.76
C TYR A 3 -19.12 -15.46 -11.58
N ASP A 4 -18.70 -14.50 -10.75
CA ASP A 4 -19.41 -13.98 -9.57
C ASP A 4 -20.18 -12.68 -9.85
N PHE A 5 -20.27 -12.29 -11.12
CA PHE A 5 -20.95 -11.08 -11.54
C PHE A 5 -22.45 -11.14 -11.23
N SER A 6 -23.01 -10.04 -10.72
CA SER A 6 -24.46 -9.89 -10.54
C SER A 6 -24.92 -8.47 -10.82
N PHE A 7 -26.18 -8.33 -11.24
CA PHE A 7 -26.77 -7.05 -11.66
C PHE A 7 -28.28 -7.00 -11.38
N GLY A 8 -28.90 -5.84 -11.64
CA GLY A 8 -30.33 -5.63 -11.44
C GLY A 8 -30.74 -5.48 -9.96
N LYS A 9 -32.03 -5.20 -9.74
CA LYS A 9 -32.57 -4.95 -8.40
C LYS A 9 -32.35 -6.16 -7.48
N GLY A 10 -31.62 -5.94 -6.38
CA GLY A 10 -31.34 -6.97 -5.38
C GLY A 10 -30.37 -8.06 -5.86
N ARG A 11 -29.48 -7.78 -6.82
CA ARG A 11 -28.49 -8.73 -7.35
C ARG A 11 -29.10 -10.00 -7.95
N LYS A 12 -30.34 -9.91 -8.44
CA LYS A 12 -31.09 -11.05 -9.00
C LYS A 12 -30.59 -11.49 -10.38
N GLY A 13 -29.92 -10.60 -11.11
CA GLY A 13 -29.29 -10.96 -12.37
C GLY A 13 -27.93 -11.61 -12.15
N ASN A 14 -27.65 -12.66 -12.90
CA ASN A 14 -26.43 -13.48 -12.86
C ASN A 14 -25.88 -13.69 -14.29
N PRO A 15 -24.72 -14.35 -14.47
CA PRO A 15 -24.14 -14.57 -15.79
C PRO A 15 -25.03 -15.40 -16.73
N GLU A 16 -25.84 -16.31 -16.20
CA GLU A 16 -26.81 -17.13 -16.94
C GLU A 16 -27.91 -16.25 -17.54
N LEU A 17 -28.55 -15.41 -16.73
CA LEU A 17 -29.55 -14.44 -17.19
C LEU A 17 -28.94 -13.49 -18.21
N LEU A 18 -27.68 -13.06 -18.02
CA LEU A 18 -27.01 -12.20 -18.98
C LEU A 18 -26.82 -12.88 -20.34
N LYS A 19 -26.54 -14.19 -20.38
CA LYS A 19 -26.49 -14.96 -21.63
C LYS A 19 -27.85 -15.04 -22.32
N GLU A 20 -28.92 -15.28 -21.57
CA GLU A 20 -30.30 -15.29 -22.11
C GLU A 20 -30.66 -13.93 -22.72
N LEU A 21 -30.35 -12.83 -22.01
CA LEU A 21 -30.53 -11.47 -22.52
C LEU A 21 -29.64 -11.21 -23.74
N GLY A 22 -28.41 -11.73 -23.76
CA GLY A 22 -27.51 -11.65 -24.91
C GLY A 22 -28.10 -12.30 -26.16
N ALA A 23 -28.67 -13.50 -26.02
CA ALA A 23 -29.37 -14.18 -27.11
C ALA A 23 -30.60 -13.40 -27.59
N LYS A 24 -31.36 -12.80 -26.66
CA LYS A 24 -32.56 -12.01 -26.97
C LYS A 24 -32.26 -10.68 -27.66
N PHE A 25 -31.20 -9.98 -27.24
CA PHE A 25 -30.90 -8.61 -27.65
C PHE A 25 -29.68 -8.48 -28.59
N GLY A 26 -29.08 -9.60 -29.01
CA GLY A 26 -28.07 -9.63 -30.06
C GLY A 26 -26.64 -9.30 -29.60
N PHE A 27 -26.25 -9.69 -28.38
CA PHE A 27 -24.87 -9.54 -27.91
C PHE A 27 -24.29 -10.84 -27.34
N ALA A 28 -22.99 -11.05 -27.55
CA ALA A 28 -22.28 -12.22 -27.03
C ALA A 28 -21.85 -12.02 -25.58
N VAL A 29 -21.99 -13.08 -24.77
CA VAL A 29 -21.58 -13.07 -23.36
C VAL A 29 -20.52 -14.14 -23.12
N ARG A 30 -19.31 -13.69 -22.79
CA ARG A 30 -18.24 -14.56 -22.30
C ARG A 30 -18.13 -14.45 -20.78
N VAL A 31 -18.26 -15.58 -20.11
CA VAL A 31 -18.02 -15.70 -18.65
C VAL A 31 -16.59 -16.15 -18.44
N VAL A 32 -15.83 -15.39 -17.67
CA VAL A 32 -14.46 -15.72 -17.30
C VAL A 32 -14.52 -16.40 -15.93
N GLY A 33 -13.94 -17.60 -15.84
CA GLY A 33 -13.85 -18.36 -14.59
C GLY A 33 -13.00 -17.67 -13.53
N PRO A 34 -13.00 -18.18 -12.28
CA PRO A 34 -12.14 -17.66 -11.24
C PRO A 34 -10.67 -17.79 -11.63
N ILE A 35 -9.90 -16.72 -11.41
CA ILE A 35 -8.44 -16.79 -11.44
C ILE A 35 -8.00 -17.32 -10.09
N THR A 36 -7.14 -18.33 -10.08
CA THR A 36 -6.54 -18.88 -8.86
C THR A 36 -5.04 -18.64 -8.85
N PHE A 37 -4.51 -18.36 -7.66
CA PHE A 37 -3.09 -18.27 -7.39
C PHE A 37 -2.79 -19.09 -6.12
N MET A 38 -1.83 -20.02 -6.20
CA MET A 38 -1.51 -20.98 -5.11
C MET A 38 -2.74 -21.67 -4.50
N GLY A 39 -3.64 -22.17 -5.35
CA GLY A 39 -4.86 -22.89 -4.92
C GLY A 39 -5.96 -21.98 -4.35
N SER A 40 -5.78 -20.66 -4.45
CA SER A 40 -6.62 -19.67 -3.80
C SER A 40 -7.21 -18.69 -4.82
N ILE A 41 -8.52 -18.43 -4.75
CA ILE A 41 -9.17 -17.46 -5.67
C ILE A 41 -8.58 -16.07 -5.45
N VAL A 42 -8.21 -15.41 -6.56
CA VAL A 42 -7.83 -14.00 -6.60
C VAL A 42 -9.10 -13.16 -6.53
N SER A 43 -9.29 -12.40 -5.47
CA SER A 43 -10.44 -11.51 -5.32
C SER A 43 -10.04 -10.20 -4.65
N SER A 44 -10.80 -9.13 -4.92
CA SER A 44 -10.54 -7.83 -4.31
C SER A 44 -10.74 -7.86 -2.79
N THR A 45 -11.67 -8.66 -2.27
CA THR A 45 -11.88 -8.83 -0.83
C THR A 45 -10.63 -9.39 -0.15
N ARG A 46 -10.09 -10.49 -0.69
CA ARG A 46 -8.87 -11.10 -0.15
C ARG A 46 -7.68 -10.14 -0.19
N ILE A 47 -7.47 -9.46 -1.33
CA ILE A 47 -6.36 -8.51 -1.46
C ILE A 47 -6.49 -7.39 -0.40
N ARG A 48 -7.70 -6.86 -0.19
CA ARG A 48 -7.96 -5.86 0.86
C ARG A 48 -7.65 -6.40 2.25
N GLU A 49 -8.09 -7.61 2.58
CA GLU A 49 -7.80 -8.25 3.87
C GLU A 49 -6.29 -8.44 4.10
N LEU A 50 -5.56 -8.87 3.07
CA LEU A 50 -4.10 -9.00 3.14
C LEU A 50 -3.45 -7.64 3.43
N VAL A 51 -3.80 -6.60 2.67
CA VAL A 51 -3.28 -5.24 2.88
C VAL A 51 -3.61 -4.71 4.28
N LEU A 52 -4.87 -4.83 4.70
CA LEU A 52 -5.34 -4.37 6.03
C LEU A 52 -4.73 -5.16 7.18
N SER A 53 -4.24 -6.38 6.94
CA SER A 53 -3.46 -7.18 7.90
C SER A 53 -1.94 -6.94 7.81
N GLY A 54 -1.49 -6.02 6.95
CA GLY A 54 -0.07 -5.70 6.75
C GLY A 54 0.70 -6.73 5.92
N ARG A 55 0.02 -7.76 5.38
CA ARG A 55 0.61 -8.81 4.53
C ARG A 55 0.76 -8.35 3.07
N VAL A 56 1.43 -7.21 2.89
CA VAL A 56 1.59 -6.53 1.59
C VAL A 56 2.39 -7.35 0.57
N ARG A 57 3.39 -8.10 1.03
CA ARG A 57 4.15 -9.03 0.19
C ARG A 57 3.26 -10.15 -0.34
N GLU A 58 2.41 -10.74 0.50
CA GLU A 58 1.44 -11.76 0.07
C GLU A 58 0.44 -11.15 -0.93
N ALA A 59 -0.10 -9.96 -0.62
CA ALA A 59 -0.99 -9.24 -1.52
C ALA A 59 -0.38 -9.01 -2.91
N ALA A 60 0.93 -8.72 -2.98
CA ALA A 60 1.63 -8.50 -4.24
C ALA A 60 1.60 -9.71 -5.18
N HIS A 61 1.65 -10.93 -4.62
CA HIS A 61 1.54 -12.16 -5.40
C HIS A 61 0.17 -12.31 -6.06
N PHE A 62 -0.90 -11.96 -5.34
CA PHE A 62 -2.27 -11.96 -5.88
C PHE A 62 -2.50 -10.81 -6.87
N LEU A 63 -1.83 -9.66 -6.69
CA LEU A 63 -1.93 -8.49 -7.56
C LEU A 63 -1.07 -8.58 -8.82
N GLY A 64 -0.02 -9.40 -8.81
CA GLY A 64 1.03 -9.40 -9.84
C GLY A 64 1.94 -8.16 -9.81
N ARG A 65 1.85 -7.35 -8.74
CA ARG A 65 2.65 -6.14 -8.50
C ARG A 65 2.57 -5.74 -7.03
N GLU A 66 3.51 -4.94 -6.57
CA GLU A 66 3.47 -4.32 -5.24
C GLU A 66 2.19 -3.49 -5.05
N PHE A 67 1.59 -3.61 -3.87
CA PHE A 67 0.53 -2.69 -3.45
C PHE A 67 1.12 -1.29 -3.28
N PHE A 68 0.40 -0.25 -3.69
CA PHE A 68 0.89 1.11 -3.56
C PHE A 68 -0.21 2.09 -3.16
N VAL A 69 0.21 3.20 -2.59
CA VAL A 69 -0.60 4.41 -2.38
C VAL A 69 0.00 5.57 -3.15
N SER A 70 -0.81 6.57 -3.46
CA SER A 70 -0.43 7.76 -4.19
C SER A 70 -0.77 9.00 -3.37
N GLY A 71 0.04 10.04 -3.48
CA GLY A 71 -0.20 11.26 -2.72
C GLY A 71 0.72 12.39 -3.12
N LYS A 72 0.64 13.48 -2.35
CA LYS A 72 1.62 14.55 -2.42
C LYS A 72 2.56 14.50 -1.23
N ILE A 73 3.83 14.81 -1.45
CA ILE A 73 4.78 15.00 -0.37
C ILE A 73 4.50 16.36 0.30
N VAL A 74 4.26 16.33 1.61
CA VAL A 74 3.90 17.51 2.41
C VAL A 74 4.83 17.66 3.61
N ALA A 75 4.90 18.88 4.13
CA ALA A 75 5.68 19.20 5.32
C ALA A 75 5.16 18.42 6.54
N GLY A 76 6.08 17.74 7.23
CA GLY A 76 5.81 17.05 8.48
C GLY A 76 6.26 17.84 9.70
N ALA A 77 6.20 17.18 10.86
CA ALA A 77 6.74 17.72 12.11
C ALA A 77 8.28 17.79 12.15
N GLY A 78 8.98 17.33 11.10
CA GLY A 78 10.45 17.42 10.98
C GLY A 78 11.26 16.57 11.97
N ARG A 79 10.63 15.73 12.80
CA ARG A 79 11.28 14.96 13.88
C ARG A 79 12.35 13.98 13.38
N GLY A 80 12.16 13.39 12.20
CA GLY A 80 13.15 12.50 11.60
C GLY A 80 14.46 13.23 11.27
N LYS A 81 14.38 14.50 10.84
CA LYS A 81 15.55 15.30 10.46
C LYS A 81 16.51 15.50 11.64
N SER A 82 16.01 15.76 12.84
CA SER A 82 16.84 15.89 14.04
C SER A 82 17.55 14.60 14.46
N LEU A 83 17.09 13.44 13.97
CA LEU A 83 17.67 12.13 14.26
C LEU A 83 18.58 11.60 13.14
N GLY A 84 18.79 12.39 12.07
CA GLY A 84 19.56 11.99 10.89
C GLY A 84 18.78 11.17 9.86
N PHE A 85 17.44 11.09 9.98
CA PHE A 85 16.56 10.33 9.09
C PHE A 85 15.45 11.25 8.56
N PRO A 86 15.74 12.16 7.61
CA PRO A 86 14.72 13.07 7.07
C PRO A 86 13.56 12.27 6.47
N THR A 87 12.35 12.52 6.95
CA THR A 87 11.12 11.88 6.46
C THR A 87 10.24 12.89 5.72
N ALA A 88 9.66 12.43 4.62
CA ALA A 88 8.60 13.11 3.89
C ALA A 88 7.25 12.55 4.34
N ASN A 89 6.30 13.41 4.68
CA ASN A 89 4.93 12.97 4.92
C ASN A 89 4.21 12.87 3.57
N VAL A 90 3.41 11.82 3.37
CA VAL A 90 2.60 11.64 2.17
C VAL A 90 1.15 11.88 2.53
N ASP A 91 0.55 12.88 1.89
CA ASP A 91 -0.90 13.11 1.92
C ASP A 91 -1.57 12.13 0.94
N VAL A 92 -1.97 10.98 1.49
CA VAL A 92 -2.46 9.83 0.73
C VAL A 92 -3.90 10.07 0.27
N ARG A 93 -4.18 9.71 -0.99
CA ARG A 93 -5.51 9.88 -1.60
C ARG A 93 -6.40 8.66 -1.46
N GLU A 94 -5.82 7.48 -1.25
CA GLU A 94 -6.53 6.21 -1.16
C GLU A 94 -7.09 5.92 0.24
N GLU A 95 -8.28 5.31 0.30
CA GLU A 95 -8.90 4.86 1.55
C GLU A 95 -8.24 3.59 2.12
N LEU A 96 -7.65 2.77 1.25
CA LEU A 96 -7.00 1.53 1.63
C LEU A 96 -5.52 1.79 1.93
N ILE A 97 -5.17 1.83 3.21
CA ILE A 97 -3.80 1.95 3.69
C ILE A 97 -3.44 0.65 4.43
N PRO A 98 -2.21 0.13 4.32
CA PRO A 98 -1.80 -1.08 5.04
C PRO A 98 -1.92 -0.90 6.56
N LEU A 99 -1.92 -2.01 7.30
CA LEU A 99 -1.90 -2.01 8.77
C LEU A 99 -0.79 -1.08 9.30
N PRO A 100 -1.00 -0.33 10.39
CA PRO A 100 0.08 0.45 11.00
C PRO A 100 1.34 -0.37 11.25
N GLY A 101 2.51 0.22 10.99
CA GLY A 101 3.80 -0.43 11.12
C GLY A 101 4.85 0.16 10.20
N VAL A 102 6.03 -0.44 10.24
CA VAL A 102 7.18 -0.06 9.43
C VAL A 102 7.32 -1.02 8.26
N TYR A 103 7.58 -0.48 7.07
CA TYR A 103 7.61 -1.19 5.80
C TYR A 103 8.85 -0.86 4.99
N ALA A 104 9.39 -1.86 4.29
CA ALA A 104 10.31 -1.64 3.18
C ALA A 104 9.50 -1.17 1.98
N VAL A 105 9.91 -0.05 1.36
CA VAL A 105 9.15 0.57 0.27
C VAL A 105 10.04 1.00 -0.89
N ARG A 106 9.41 1.16 -2.05
CA ARG A 106 9.96 1.89 -3.20
C ARG A 106 9.06 3.09 -3.44
N ALA A 107 9.61 4.29 -3.57
CA ALA A 107 8.85 5.49 -3.88
C ALA A 107 9.18 5.97 -5.29
N ARG A 108 8.15 6.21 -6.11
CA ARG A 108 8.30 6.83 -7.42
C ARG A 108 7.93 8.29 -7.37
N VAL A 109 8.89 9.17 -7.66
CA VAL A 109 8.79 10.63 -7.63
C VAL A 109 9.54 11.19 -8.83
N ARG A 110 8.98 12.19 -9.53
CA ARG A 110 9.59 12.80 -10.72
C ARG A 110 10.07 11.79 -11.77
N GLY A 111 9.37 10.64 -11.89
CA GLY A 111 9.72 9.56 -12.81
C GLY A 111 10.76 8.55 -12.29
N GLU A 112 11.52 8.89 -11.26
CA GLU A 112 12.54 8.05 -10.63
C GLU A 112 11.97 7.18 -9.51
N THR A 113 12.47 5.96 -9.39
CA THR A 113 12.12 5.04 -8.29
C THR A 113 13.27 4.99 -7.30
N ARG A 114 12.98 5.27 -6.02
CA ARG A 114 13.97 5.31 -4.94
C ARG A 114 13.60 4.34 -3.82
N PRO A 115 14.56 3.56 -3.29
CA PRO A 115 14.31 2.69 -2.15
C PRO A 115 14.13 3.52 -0.87
N GLY A 116 13.39 2.99 0.08
CA GLY A 116 13.19 3.65 1.35
C GLY A 116 12.55 2.77 2.41
N VAL A 117 12.27 3.39 3.55
CA VAL A 117 11.47 2.84 4.63
C VAL A 117 10.27 3.75 4.88
N ALA A 118 9.10 3.15 5.07
CA ALA A 118 7.87 3.88 5.41
C ALA A 118 7.40 3.52 6.81
N ASN A 119 6.99 4.52 7.58
CA ASN A 119 6.13 4.32 8.74
C ASN A 119 4.69 4.63 8.37
N VAL A 120 3.78 3.70 8.68
CA VAL A 120 2.34 3.88 8.58
C VAL A 120 1.80 3.96 10.00
N GLY A 121 1.19 5.09 10.37
CA GLY A 121 0.76 5.29 11.75
C GLY A 121 -0.29 6.38 11.94
N PHE A 122 -0.86 6.45 13.15
CA PHE A 122 -1.85 7.46 13.51
C PHE A 122 -1.19 8.68 14.15
N ASN A 123 -1.68 9.89 13.84
CA ASN A 123 -1.30 11.07 14.59
C ASN A 123 -2.21 11.26 15.82
N PRO A 124 -1.72 11.12 17.06
CA PRO A 124 -2.53 11.38 18.25
C PRO A 124 -2.82 12.88 18.48
N THR A 125 -2.11 13.80 17.81
CA THR A 125 -2.09 15.22 18.20
C THR A 125 -3.24 16.08 17.63
N PHE A 126 -4.12 15.54 16.78
CA PHE A 126 -5.18 16.35 16.13
C PHE A 126 -6.60 15.79 16.19
N GLY A 127 -6.90 14.79 17.03
CA GLY A 127 -8.27 14.25 17.18
C GLY A 127 -8.83 13.55 15.92
N GLU A 128 -8.22 13.75 14.76
CA GLU A 128 -8.49 13.03 13.52
C GLU A 128 -7.76 11.69 13.52
N LYS A 129 -8.52 10.61 13.28
CA LYS A 129 -8.01 9.25 13.06
C LYS A 129 -7.38 9.08 11.67
N SER A 130 -6.73 10.12 11.12
CA SER A 130 -6.11 10.03 9.80
C SER A 130 -4.79 9.26 9.92
N LEU A 131 -4.72 8.11 9.25
CA LEU A 131 -3.46 7.40 9.01
C LEU A 131 -2.51 8.27 8.19
N ARG A 132 -1.24 8.28 8.58
CA ARG A 132 -0.15 8.94 7.84
C ARG A 132 0.82 7.91 7.31
N VAL A 133 1.36 8.20 6.14
CA VAL A 133 2.49 7.48 5.58
C VAL A 133 3.68 8.44 5.58
N GLU A 134 4.67 8.15 6.41
CA GLU A 134 5.94 8.89 6.46
C GLU A 134 7.02 8.06 5.79
N VAL A 135 7.69 8.59 4.77
CA VAL A 135 8.73 7.88 4.03
C VAL A 135 10.10 8.53 4.23
N HIS A 136 11.10 7.69 4.53
CA HIS A 136 12.51 8.06 4.47
C HIS A 136 13.13 7.38 3.25
N LEU A 137 13.46 8.18 2.23
CA LEU A 137 14.08 7.71 1.01
C LEU A 137 15.60 7.68 1.15
N PHE A 138 16.24 6.62 0.67
CA PHE A 138 17.68 6.46 0.79
C PHE A 138 18.41 7.25 -0.29
N GLY A 139 19.51 7.91 0.09
CA GLY A 139 20.36 8.65 -0.85
C GLY A 139 19.69 9.86 -1.48
N VAL A 140 18.71 10.46 -0.79
CA VAL A 140 18.01 11.67 -1.25
C VAL A 140 18.40 12.85 -0.36
N ASP A 141 19.09 13.81 -0.96
CA ASP A 141 19.43 15.09 -0.33
C ASP A 141 18.62 16.27 -0.90
N GLU A 142 17.73 15.99 -1.87
CA GLU A 142 16.89 16.99 -2.52
C GLU A 142 15.57 17.25 -1.78
N ASP A 143 15.02 18.45 -1.95
CA ASP A 143 13.68 18.79 -1.51
C ASP A 143 12.63 18.24 -2.50
N LEU A 144 11.73 17.40 -1.98
CA LEU A 144 10.65 16.77 -2.71
C LEU A 144 9.25 17.29 -2.31
N TYR A 145 9.17 18.36 -1.51
CA TYR A 145 7.88 18.93 -1.12
C TYR A 145 7.04 19.38 -2.32
N GLY A 146 5.73 19.09 -2.26
CA GLY A 146 4.75 19.39 -3.31
C GLY A 146 4.67 18.37 -4.45
N GLU A 147 5.67 17.49 -4.57
CA GLU A 147 5.74 16.48 -5.62
C GLU A 147 4.70 15.38 -5.44
N ASP A 148 4.17 14.90 -6.56
CA ASP A 148 3.37 13.69 -6.59
C ASP A 148 4.26 12.45 -6.43
N VAL A 149 3.86 11.57 -5.52
CA VAL A 149 4.58 10.33 -5.17
C VAL A 149 3.66 9.13 -5.25
N ARG A 150 4.20 7.99 -5.69
CA ARG A 150 3.62 6.66 -5.43
C ARG A 150 4.53 5.88 -4.52
N VAL A 151 4.01 5.38 -3.41
CA VAL A 151 4.76 4.55 -2.44
C VAL A 151 4.30 3.11 -2.59
N TYR A 152 5.19 2.28 -3.12
CA TYR A 152 5.01 0.85 -3.31
C TYR A 152 5.52 0.10 -2.08
N PHE A 153 4.67 -0.71 -1.47
CA PHE A 153 4.95 -1.49 -0.28
C PHE A 153 5.49 -2.87 -0.67
N VAL A 154 6.75 -3.12 -0.31
CA VAL A 154 7.46 -4.35 -0.68
C VAL A 154 7.27 -5.44 0.39
N ASP A 155 7.56 -5.12 1.64
CA ASP A 155 7.31 -6.02 2.77
C ASP A 155 7.17 -5.27 4.09
N ARG A 156 6.55 -5.91 5.07
CA ARG A 156 6.40 -5.40 6.43
C ARG A 156 7.61 -5.78 7.28
N ILE A 157 8.13 -4.81 8.04
CA ILE A 157 9.29 -4.99 8.91
C ILE A 157 8.85 -5.25 10.35
N ARG A 158 7.96 -4.42 10.90
CA ARG A 158 7.50 -4.53 12.30
C ARG A 158 6.25 -3.68 12.58
N ASP A 159 5.62 -3.91 13.74
CA ASP A 159 4.60 -3.02 14.30
C ASP A 159 5.17 -1.66 14.74
N GLU A 160 4.29 -0.66 14.89
CA GLU A 160 4.63 0.58 15.57
C GLU A 160 4.89 0.34 17.07
N ARG A 161 5.84 1.08 17.64
CA ARG A 161 6.16 1.02 19.06
C ARG A 161 6.56 2.38 19.57
N LYS A 162 6.29 2.65 20.85
CA LYS A 162 6.80 3.82 21.56
C LYS A 162 8.26 3.56 21.98
N PHE A 163 9.04 4.63 22.03
CA PHE A 163 10.43 4.59 22.49
C PHE A 163 10.61 5.44 23.75
N PRO A 164 11.49 5.04 24.67
CA PRO A 164 11.74 5.78 25.91
C PRO A 164 12.39 7.14 25.65
N GLY A 165 13.24 7.22 24.62
CA GLY A 165 13.98 8.42 24.27
C GLY A 165 14.39 8.47 22.79
N PRO A 166 15.00 9.60 22.37
CA PRO A 166 15.43 9.83 20.99
C PRO A 166 16.58 8.90 20.56
N GLU A 167 17.44 8.45 21.48
CA GLU A 167 18.56 7.57 21.16
C GLU A 167 18.07 6.16 20.78
N GLU A 168 17.14 5.58 21.55
CA GLU A 168 16.55 4.27 21.24
C GLU A 168 15.72 4.32 19.95
N LEU A 169 15.00 5.44 19.73
CA LEU A 169 14.29 5.66 18.48
C LEU A 169 15.26 5.69 17.29
N ALA A 170 16.35 6.46 17.38
CA ALA A 170 17.35 6.53 16.32
C ALA A 170 18.04 5.17 16.08
N ALA A 171 18.32 4.41 17.14
CA ALA A 171 18.88 3.06 17.04
C ALA A 171 17.92 2.10 16.32
N GLN A 172 16.62 2.16 16.63
CA GLN A 172 15.64 1.34 15.93
C GLN A 172 15.48 1.76 14.47
N ILE A 173 15.46 3.06 14.16
CA ILE A 173 15.37 3.53 12.77
C ILE A 173 16.57 3.03 11.95
N ARG A 174 17.79 3.05 12.53
CA ARG A 174 18.97 2.45 11.88
C ARG A 174 18.76 0.98 11.54
N ASN A 175 18.23 0.19 12.47
CA ASN A 175 17.93 -1.22 12.24
C ASN A 175 16.85 -1.41 11.18
N ASP A 176 15.81 -0.59 11.18
CA ASP A 176 14.74 -0.63 10.19
C ASP A 176 15.27 -0.32 8.79
N VAL A 177 16.16 0.67 8.65
CA VAL A 177 16.85 1.00 7.38
C VAL A 177 17.70 -0.18 6.89
N LEU A 178 18.48 -0.81 7.77
CA LEU A 178 19.29 -1.97 7.40
C LEU A 178 18.42 -3.15 6.96
N MET A 179 17.31 -3.39 7.64
CA MET A 179 16.36 -4.45 7.26
C MET A 179 15.68 -4.14 5.94
N ALA A 180 15.23 -2.90 5.73
CA ALA A 180 14.63 -2.45 4.49
C ALA A 180 15.57 -2.64 3.30
N LYS A 181 16.86 -2.27 3.43
CA LYS A 181 17.86 -2.52 2.39
C LYS A 181 17.98 -3.99 2.03
N LYS A 182 18.10 -4.89 3.02
CA LYS A 182 18.16 -6.34 2.78
C LYS A 182 16.92 -6.88 2.07
N ILE A 183 15.74 -6.40 2.46
CA ILE A 183 14.47 -6.77 1.81
C ILE A 183 14.48 -6.28 0.34
N LEU A 184 14.87 -5.04 0.10
CA LEU A 184 14.80 -4.41 -1.22
C LEU A 184 15.86 -4.92 -2.21
N GLU A 185 16.98 -5.46 -1.71
CA GLU A 185 18.00 -6.16 -2.51
C GLU A 185 17.56 -7.55 -2.95
N SER A 186 16.65 -8.19 -2.20
CA SER A 186 16.18 -9.56 -2.44
C SER A 186 14.80 -9.65 -3.10
N SER A 187 14.20 -8.50 -3.44
CA SER A 187 12.82 -8.39 -3.96
C SER A 187 12.75 -7.85 -5.38
#